data_AF-A0A1Q7W3N3-F1
#
_entry.id   AF-A0A1Q7W3N3-F1
#
_cell.length_a   1.000
_cell.length_b   1.000
_cell.length_c   1.000
_cell.angle_alpha   90.00
_cell.angle_beta   90.00
_cell.angle_gamma   90.00
#
_symmetry.space_group_name_H-M   'P 1'
#
loop_
_entity.id
_entity.type
_entity.pdbx_description
1 polymer ?
#
loop_
_entity_poly.entity_id
_entity_poly.type
_entity_poly.pdbx_seq_one_letter_code
_entity_poly.pdbx_strand_id
1 'polypeptide(L)' 'MVEAVVEDEGVKLGVFSTLDKVVEADAVLASTTSALSITRPAGVGEHPERVIGVHFFNPVAVRPVRCWRL' A
#
# COMPACT_ATOMS: atom_id res chain seq x y z
N MET A 1 -2.61 0.97 7.94
CA MET A 1 -1.91 -0.32 7.75
C MET A 1 -0.81 -0.15 6.69
N VAL A 2 0.35 -0.77 6.89
CA VAL A 2 1.46 -0.75 5.91
C VAL A 2 1.67 -2.18 5.38
N GLU A 3 1.53 -2.33 4.07
CA GLU A 3 1.76 -3.58 3.34
C GLU A 3 3.21 -3.60 2.83
N ALA A 4 3.96 -4.63 3.23
CA ALA A 4 5.35 -4.87 2.84
C ALA A 4 5.60 -6.36 2.55
N VAL A 5 4.70 -6.98 1.78
CA VAL A 5 4.85 -8.33 1.24
C VAL A 5 5.79 -8.34 0.04
N VAL A 6 6.08 -9.54 -0.47
CA VAL A 6 6.86 -9.73 -1.70
C VAL A 6 6.33 -8.87 -2.86
N GLU A 7 7.23 -8.37 -3.71
CA GLU A 7 6.89 -7.67 -4.96
C GLU A 7 6.33 -8.65 -5.99
N ASP A 8 5.12 -9.13 -5.72
CA ASP A 8 4.27 -9.87 -6.64
C ASP A 8 2.91 -9.16 -6.71
N GLU A 9 2.47 -8.85 -7.93
CA GLU A 9 1.23 -8.09 -8.15
C GLU A 9 0.01 -8.87 -7.65
N GLY A 10 -0.07 -10.17 -7.93
CA GLY A 10 -1.21 -10.99 -7.52
C GLY A 10 -1.35 -11.07 -6.00
N VAL A 11 -0.23 -11.29 -5.30
CA VAL A 11 -0.20 -11.31 -3.84
C VAL A 11 -0.62 -9.95 -3.28
N LYS A 12 -0.06 -8.85 -3.78
CA LYS A 12 -0.39 -7.51 -3.28
C LYS A 12 -1.84 -7.13 -3.51
N LEU A 13 -2.36 -7.33 -4.71
CA LEU A 13 -3.76 -7.02 -5.02
C LEU A 13 -4.72 -7.86 -4.16
N GLY A 14 -4.41 -9.14 -3.94
CA GLY A 14 -5.19 -9.99 -3.03
C GLY A 14 -5.18 -9.51 -1.57
N VAL A 15 -4.01 -9.08 -1.08
CA VAL A 15 -3.89 -8.45 0.25
C VAL A 15 -4.73 -7.18 0.32
N PHE A 16 -4.62 -6.28 -0.65
CA PHE A 16 -5.40 -5.03 -0.65
C PHE A 16 -6.91 -5.26 -0.72
N SER A 17 -7.38 -6.18 -1.56
CA SER A 17 -8.82 -6.52 -1.64
C SER A 17 -9.34 -7.13 -0.32
N THR A 18 -8.50 -7.86 0.41
CA THR A 18 -8.85 -8.40 1.72
C THR A 18 -8.87 -7.31 2.78
N LEU A 19 -7.81 -6.48 2.82
CA LEU A 19 -7.68 -5.40 3.79
C LEU A 19 -8.80 -4.39 3.68
N ASP A 20 -9.19 -4.05 2.46
CA ASP A 20 -10.29 -3.10 2.19
C ASP A 20 -11.60 -3.47 2.90
N LYS A 21 -11.85 -4.77 3.14
CA LYS A 21 -13.08 -5.28 3.77
C LYS A 21 -13.00 -5.42 5.30
N VAL A 22 -11.78 -5.51 5.85
CA VAL A 22 -11.59 -5.88 7.27
C VAL A 22 -11.06 -4.74 8.12
N VAL A 23 -10.46 -3.71 7.51
CA VAL A 23 -10.02 -2.53 8.24
C VAL A 23 -11.18 -1.54 8.43
N GLU A 24 -11.07 -0.74 9.48
CA GLU A 24 -11.99 0.39 9.71
C GLU A 24 -12.07 1.30 8.48
N ALA A 25 -13.23 1.92 8.28
CA ALA A 25 -13.50 2.75 7.10
C ALA A 25 -12.51 3.93 6.96
N ASP A 26 -11.99 4.44 8.08
CA ASP A 26 -11.04 5.56 8.13
C ASP A 26 -9.55 5.13 8.07
N ALA A 27 -9.27 3.82 7.99
CA ALA A 27 -7.90 3.33 8.00
C ALA A 27 -7.18 3.59 6.67
N VAL A 28 -6.04 4.29 6.72
CA VAL A 28 -5.15 4.46 5.55
C VAL A 28 -4.45 3.14 5.21
N LEU A 29 -4.44 2.77 3.92
CA LEU A 29 -3.73 1.61 3.38
C LEU A 29 -2.48 2.05 2.60
N ALA A 30 -1.30 1.79 3.15
CA ALA A 30 -0.03 2.13 2.53
C ALA A 30 0.63 0.90 1.90
N SER A 31 1.11 1.00 0.65
CA SER A 31 1.99 -0.04 0.06
C SER A 31 3.43 0.44 -0.02
N THR A 32 4.37 -0.46 0.29
CA THR A 32 5.81 -0.21 0.11
C THR A 32 6.36 -0.57 -1.26
N THR A 33 5.48 -0.72 -2.26
CA THR A 33 5.92 -1.10 -3.60
C THR A 33 6.92 -0.12 -4.21
N SER A 34 7.89 -0.68 -4.92
CA SER A 34 8.93 0.06 -5.63
C SER A 34 8.67 0.13 -7.14
N ALA A 35 7.86 -0.81 -7.68
CA ALA A 35 7.66 -0.99 -9.11
C ALA A 35 6.19 -0.87 -9.54
N LEU A 36 5.23 -1.21 -8.68
CA LEU A 36 3.82 -1.15 -9.03
C LEU A 36 3.29 0.27 -8.88
N SER A 37 2.46 0.68 -9.84
CA SER A 37 1.67 1.91 -9.69
C SER A 37 0.70 1.75 -8.53
N ILE A 38 0.64 2.74 -7.64
CA ILE A 38 -0.32 2.77 -6.52
C ILE A 38 -1.77 2.76 -6.98
N THR A 39 -2.05 3.17 -8.22
CA THR A 39 -3.38 3.06 -8.84
C THR A 39 -3.87 1.61 -8.95
N ARG A 40 -2.96 0.63 -9.01
CA ARG A 40 -3.31 -0.80 -9.10
C ARG A 40 -3.94 -1.30 -7.80
N PRO A 41 -3.26 -1.25 -6.63
CA PRO A 41 -3.90 -1.53 -5.34
C PRO A 41 -5.12 -0.65 -5.02
N ALA A 42 -5.11 0.63 -5.41
CA ALA A 42 -6.26 1.50 -5.19
C ALA A 42 -7.52 1.04 -5.96
N GLY A 43 -7.34 0.44 -7.14
CA GLY A 43 -8.45 0.02 -8.00
C GLY A 43 -9.12 -1.30 -7.62
N VAL A 44 -8.60 -2.06 -6.64
CA VAL A 44 -9.19 -3.35 -6.23
C VAL A 44 -10.06 -3.28 -4.98
N GLY A 45 -10.11 -2.11 -4.33
CA GLY A 45 -10.96 -1.82 -3.17
C GLY A 45 -12.11 -0.86 -3.49
N GLU A 46 -13.06 -0.75 -2.58
CA GLU A 46 -14.20 0.17 -2.67
C GLU A 46 -13.81 1.61 -2.30
N HIS A 47 -12.69 1.78 -1.60
CA HIS A 47 -12.20 3.05 -1.09
C HIS A 47 -10.80 3.38 -1.67
N PRO A 48 -10.68 3.82 -2.93
CA PRO A 48 -9.39 4.14 -3.54
C PRO A 48 -8.68 5.33 -2.87
N GLU A 49 -9.42 6.25 -2.28
CA GLU A 49 -8.92 7.49 -1.67
C GLU A 49 -8.03 7.27 -0.45
N ARG A 50 -8.17 6.12 0.23
CA ARG A 50 -7.37 5.78 1.42
C ARG A 50 -6.08 5.03 1.10
N VAL A 51 -5.79 4.78 -0.18
CA VAL A 51 -4.57 4.08 -0.61
C VAL A 51 -3.44 5.06 -0.90
N ILE A 52 -2.27 4.83 -0.32
CA ILE A 52 -1.06 5.65 -0.49
C ILE A 52 0.17 4.78 -0.80
N GLY A 53 1.17 5.39 -1.43
CA GLY A 53 2.50 4.78 -1.59
C GLY A 53 3.48 5.29 -0.54
N VAL A 54 4.24 4.38 0.06
CA VAL A 54 5.26 4.70 1.06
C VAL A 54 6.54 3.94 0.76
N HIS A 55 7.61 4.62 0.34
CA HIS A 55 8.89 3.96 0.08
C HIS A 55 9.84 4.13 1.27
N PHE A 56 10.25 3.00 1.84
CA PHE A 56 11.31 2.93 2.86
C PHE A 56 12.64 2.59 2.20
N PHE A 57 13.71 3.24 2.65
CA PHE A 57 15.07 2.91 2.24
C PHE A 57 15.74 2.05 3.32
N ASN A 58 16.47 1.02 2.92
CA ASN A 58 17.22 0.17 3.83
C ASN A 58 18.50 0.90 4.31
N PRO A 59 18.81 0.99 5.63
CA PRO A 59 18.05 0.48 6.78
C PRO A 59 16.90 1.38 7.23
N VAL A 60 15.72 0.77 7.36
CA VAL A 60 14.43 1.45 7.57
C VAL A 60 14.44 2.41 8.77
N ALA A 61 15.12 2.04 9.86
CA ALA A 61 15.09 2.80 11.11
C ALA A 61 15.84 4.15 11.08
N VAL A 62 16.77 4.34 10.14
CA VAL A 62 17.69 5.50 10.14
C VAL A 62 17.69 6.26 8.82
N ARG A 63 16.80 5.89 7.89
CA ARG A 63 16.70 6.51 6.56
C ARG A 63 15.40 7.29 6.42
N PRO A 64 15.36 8.33 5.57
CA PRO A 64 14.14 9.06 5.29
C PRO A 64 13.04 8.15 4.73
N VAL A 65 11.78 8.51 4.93
CA VAL A 65 10.63 7.83 4.32
C VAL A 65 10.02 8.75 3.28
N ARG A 66 9.68 8.22 2.11
CA ARG A 66 8.96 8.98 1.07
C ARG A 66 7.51 8.52 1.00
N CYS A 67 6.57 9.45 1.18
CA CYS A 67 5.15 9.19 1.02
C CYS A 67 4.61 9.94 -0.20
N TRP A 68 3.78 9.28 -1.01
CA TRP A 68 3.02 9.93 -2.08
C TRP A 68 1.58 9.43 -2.09
N ARG A 69 0.69 10.32 -2.49
CA ARG A 69 -0.73 10.06 -2.71
C ARG A 69 -1.07 10.54 -4.12
N LEU A 70 -2.11 9.96 -4.70
CA LEU A 70 -2.74 10.49 -5.91
C LEU A 70 -3.34 11.87 -5.64
#